data_AF-A0A1Q3ZK68-F1
#
_entry.id   AF-A0A1Q3ZK68-F1
#
_cell.length_a   1.000
_cell.length_b   1.000
_cell.length_c   1.000
_cell.angle_alpha   90.00
_cell.angle_beta   90.00
_cell.angle_gamma   90.00
#
_symmetry.space_group_name_H-M   'P 1'
#
loop_
_entity.id
_entity.type
_entity.pdbx_description
1 polymer ?
#
loop_
_entity_poly.entity_id
_entity_poly.type
_entity_poly.pdbx_seq_one_letter_code
_entity_poly.pdbx_strand_id
1 'polypeptide(L)'
;MELLKQLIAVSGASGDESRIKQFILDYVRTSSSEWKVQPQIIDGKEFQDTFILIFGQPRTAIYAHTDTIGFSVAYERELYKIGGPKCEDGYELVGSDDHGPIETELMVIEHENGSRSYEYVFDREIERGTILTFKPNFTETETFIQSPYLDNRLGVWNVLKVAETLENGAIVFSTYEEHGGNSVGFCARYLYEKYSIRQALISDITWVTEGVPHGKGVAISMRDSMIPRRSYLNRILDLAKASGIDFQLEVENAGGSDGSALQKSDLLIDWCFIGAPEDNVHSPHETVYKYDIMCMVELYKYLMKHL
;
A
#
# COMPACT_ATOMS: atom_id res chain seq x y z
N MET A 1 1.23 -16.15 -7.80
CA MET A 1 0.80 -14.78 -7.45
C MET A 1 -0.72 -14.59 -7.49
N GLU A 2 -1.53 -15.66 -7.38
CA GLU A 2 -3.00 -15.58 -7.55
C GLU A 2 -3.69 -14.64 -6.56
N LEU A 3 -3.31 -14.68 -5.27
CA LEU A 3 -3.87 -13.76 -4.27
C LEU A 3 -3.61 -12.29 -4.62
N LEU A 4 -2.42 -11.96 -5.12
CA LEU A 4 -2.08 -10.59 -5.51
C LEU A 4 -2.95 -10.13 -6.68
N LYS A 5 -3.13 -10.99 -7.69
CA LYS A 5 -4.04 -10.73 -8.80
C LYS A 5 -5.48 -10.49 -8.34
N GLN A 6 -5.95 -11.26 -7.36
CA GLN A 6 -7.29 -11.06 -6.77
C GLN A 6 -7.39 -9.75 -6.00
N LEU A 7 -6.38 -9.40 -5.20
CA LEU A 7 -6.31 -8.11 -4.50
C LEU A 7 -6.36 -6.93 -5.48
N ILE A 8 -5.61 -6.99 -6.58
CA ILE A 8 -5.58 -5.95 -7.63
C ILE A 8 -6.93 -5.82 -8.35
N ALA A 9 -7.64 -6.93 -8.54
CA ALA A 9 -8.94 -6.93 -9.19
C ALA A 9 -10.05 -6.26 -8.37
N VAL A 10 -9.87 -6.06 -7.05
CA VAL A 10 -10.83 -5.33 -6.23
C VAL A 10 -10.70 -3.83 -6.52
N SER A 11 -11.75 -3.24 -7.08
CA SER A 11 -11.83 -1.81 -7.34
C SER A 11 -12.12 -1.00 -6.07
N GLY A 12 -11.68 0.25 -6.10
CA GLY A 12 -11.75 1.21 -5.00
C GLY A 12 -10.49 2.06 -5.01
N ALA A 13 -10.61 3.32 -4.58
CA ALA A 13 -9.50 4.25 -4.37
C ALA A 13 -9.59 4.79 -2.93
N SER A 14 -8.75 5.74 -2.53
CA SER A 14 -8.86 6.40 -1.22
C SER A 14 -10.28 6.92 -0.96
N GLY A 15 -10.88 6.49 0.14
CA GLY A 15 -12.27 6.76 0.50
C GLY A 15 -13.32 5.74 0.02
N ASP A 16 -12.93 4.72 -0.76
CA ASP A 16 -13.79 3.59 -1.18
C ASP A 16 -13.15 2.22 -0.86
N GLU A 17 -12.58 2.07 0.34
CA GLU A 17 -11.82 0.88 0.74
C GLU A 17 -12.70 -0.25 1.30
N SER A 18 -14.01 -0.03 1.48
CA SER A 18 -14.92 -1.01 2.08
C SER A 18 -14.90 -2.39 1.41
N ARG A 19 -14.78 -2.42 0.07
CA ARG A 19 -14.73 -3.65 -0.72
C ARG A 19 -13.43 -4.42 -0.53
N ILE A 20 -12.29 -3.72 -0.55
CA ILE A 20 -10.98 -4.35 -0.32
C ILE A 20 -10.84 -4.82 1.13
N LYS A 21 -11.35 -4.05 2.10
CA LYS A 21 -11.48 -4.50 3.49
C LYS A 21 -12.25 -5.82 3.58
N GLN A 22 -13.44 -5.88 2.99
CA GLN A 22 -14.28 -7.07 3.06
C GLN A 22 -13.60 -8.29 2.42
N PHE A 23 -12.96 -8.11 1.25
CA PHE A 23 -12.18 -9.15 0.61
C PHE A 23 -11.06 -9.70 1.52
N ILE A 24 -10.26 -8.81 2.13
CA ILE A 24 -9.16 -9.23 2.99
C ILE A 24 -9.70 -9.91 4.25
N LEU A 25 -10.76 -9.39 4.88
CA LEU A 25 -11.37 -10.00 6.06
C LEU A 25 -11.87 -11.42 5.76
N ASP A 26 -12.51 -11.62 4.62
CA ASP A 26 -12.99 -12.95 4.21
C ASP A 26 -11.82 -13.90 3.92
N TYR A 27 -10.76 -13.41 3.27
CA TYR A 27 -9.52 -14.18 3.10
C TYR A 27 -8.89 -14.58 4.45
N VAL A 28 -8.80 -13.65 5.41
CA VAL A 28 -8.25 -13.91 6.75
C VAL A 28 -9.11 -14.94 7.48
N ARG A 29 -10.45 -14.76 7.48
CA ARG A 29 -11.38 -15.68 8.16
C ARG A 29 -11.32 -17.10 7.60
N THR A 30 -11.13 -17.24 6.29
CA THR A 30 -11.06 -18.54 5.61
C THR A 30 -9.69 -19.21 5.71
N SER A 31 -8.60 -18.43 5.76
CA SER A 31 -7.23 -18.96 5.68
C SER A 31 -6.53 -19.10 7.04
N SER A 32 -6.94 -18.32 8.05
CA SER A 32 -6.21 -18.20 9.32
C SER A 32 -6.25 -19.42 10.23
N SER A 33 -7.07 -20.43 9.94
CA SER A 33 -7.04 -21.71 10.65
C SER A 33 -5.72 -22.47 10.45
N GLU A 34 -5.07 -22.26 9.31
CA GLU A 34 -3.81 -22.92 8.94
C GLU A 34 -2.58 -22.08 9.32
N TRP A 35 -2.79 -20.86 9.82
CA TRP A 35 -1.69 -19.99 10.24
C TRP A 35 -1.11 -20.44 11.57
N LYS A 36 0.16 -20.11 11.79
CA LYS A 36 0.86 -20.49 13.01
C LYS A 36 0.17 -19.99 14.29
N VAL A 37 -0.36 -18.77 14.24
CA VAL A 37 -1.18 -18.17 15.30
C VAL A 37 -2.41 -17.57 14.63
N GLN A 38 -3.59 -17.96 15.09
CA GLN A 38 -4.83 -17.33 14.66
C GLN A 38 -4.92 -15.93 15.27
N PRO A 39 -5.05 -14.86 14.46
CA PRO A 39 -5.10 -13.52 14.99
C PRO A 39 -6.47 -13.19 15.60
N GLN A 40 -6.46 -12.28 16.56
CA GLN A 40 -7.66 -11.51 16.89
C GLN A 40 -7.85 -10.43 15.83
N ILE A 41 -9.04 -10.39 15.23
CA ILE A 41 -9.44 -9.31 14.32
C ILE A 41 -10.02 -8.16 15.15
N ILE A 42 -9.50 -6.96 14.97
CA ILE A 42 -10.03 -5.71 15.51
C ILE A 42 -10.61 -4.92 14.35
N ASP A 43 -11.94 -4.92 14.26
CA ASP A 43 -12.74 -4.16 13.33
C ASP A 43 -13.98 -3.63 14.04
N GLY A 44 -14.70 -2.70 13.40
CA GLY A 44 -15.88 -2.09 13.97
C GLY A 44 -16.19 -0.74 13.32
N LYS A 45 -17.32 -0.13 13.70
CA LYS A 45 -17.72 1.18 13.18
C LYS A 45 -16.72 2.27 13.55
N GLU A 46 -16.08 2.14 14.71
CA GLU A 46 -15.03 3.00 15.21
C GLU A 46 -13.72 2.90 14.41
N PHE A 47 -13.55 1.85 13.61
CA PHE A 47 -12.41 1.66 12.70
C PHE A 47 -12.76 2.03 11.24
N GLN A 48 -13.98 2.51 10.93
CA GLN A 48 -14.41 2.76 9.55
C GLN A 48 -14.05 1.56 8.64
N ASP A 49 -13.25 1.78 7.60
CA ASP A 49 -12.75 0.74 6.69
C ASP A 49 -11.27 0.35 6.92
N THR A 50 -10.65 0.79 8.03
CA THR A 50 -9.41 0.18 8.52
C THR A 50 -9.74 -1.02 9.43
N PHE A 51 -8.76 -1.90 9.67
CA PHE A 51 -8.84 -2.97 10.67
C PHE A 51 -7.42 -3.43 11.05
N ILE A 52 -7.33 -4.17 12.16
CA ILE A 52 -6.06 -4.65 12.71
C ILE A 52 -6.14 -6.14 12.98
N LEU A 53 -5.07 -6.87 12.65
CA LEU A 53 -4.86 -8.24 13.11
C LEU A 53 -3.85 -8.24 14.26
N ILE A 54 -4.20 -8.88 15.37
CA ILE A 54 -3.33 -9.01 16.55
C ILE A 54 -2.91 -10.46 16.74
N PHE A 55 -1.61 -10.72 16.74
CA PHE A 55 -1.01 -12.04 16.94
C PHE A 55 -0.27 -12.07 18.28
N GLY A 56 -0.58 -13.06 19.11
CA GLY A 56 0.14 -13.35 20.34
C GLY A 56 0.31 -12.14 21.27
N GLN A 57 1.56 -11.86 21.66
CA GLN A 57 1.94 -10.69 22.47
C GLN A 57 2.70 -9.70 21.58
N PRO A 58 1.99 -8.78 20.90
CA PRO A 58 2.58 -7.97 19.84
C PRO A 58 3.55 -6.92 20.41
N ARG A 59 4.68 -6.74 19.72
CA ARG A 59 5.73 -5.75 20.08
C ARG A 59 6.03 -4.74 18.96
N THR A 60 5.64 -5.12 17.75
CA THR A 60 5.86 -4.37 16.51
C THR A 60 4.58 -4.48 15.68
N ALA A 61 4.23 -3.40 15.00
CA ALA A 61 3.12 -3.35 14.05
C ALA A 61 3.66 -3.21 12.63
N ILE A 62 3.04 -3.90 11.67
CA ILE A 62 3.23 -3.62 10.25
C ILE A 62 2.04 -2.79 9.78
N TYR A 63 2.29 -1.75 8.99
CA TYR A 63 1.25 -0.95 8.32
C TYR A 63 1.33 -1.22 6.82
N ALA A 64 0.19 -1.49 6.19
CA ALA A 64 0.05 -1.58 4.75
C ALA A 64 -1.28 -0.94 4.37
N HIS A 65 -1.27 0.05 3.48
CA HIS A 65 -2.50 0.71 3.08
C HIS A 65 -3.24 -0.09 2.03
N THR A 66 -4.56 0.04 2.05
CA THR A 66 -5.47 -0.74 1.20
C THR A 66 -6.07 0.07 0.08
N ASP A 67 -6.08 1.39 0.23
CA ASP A 67 -6.45 2.30 -0.83
C ASP A 67 -5.43 2.34 -1.95
N THR A 68 -5.88 2.86 -3.08
CA THR A 68 -5.07 3.14 -4.26
C THR A 68 -5.39 4.53 -4.76
N ILE A 69 -4.54 5.02 -5.64
CA ILE A 69 -4.86 6.14 -6.53
C ILE A 69 -6.09 5.88 -7.41
N GLY A 70 -6.62 6.96 -7.97
CA GLY A 70 -7.72 6.93 -8.94
C GLY A 70 -8.20 8.33 -9.30
N PHE A 71 -9.47 8.44 -9.66
CA PHE A 71 -10.11 9.69 -10.05
C PHE A 71 -11.53 9.74 -9.50
N SER A 72 -11.98 10.93 -9.12
CA SER A 72 -13.39 11.23 -8.86
C SER A 72 -13.96 11.97 -10.06
N VAL A 73 -15.11 11.51 -10.55
CA VAL A 73 -15.90 12.25 -11.54
C VAL A 73 -16.43 13.53 -10.90
N ALA A 74 -16.13 14.67 -11.51
CA ALA A 74 -16.51 15.99 -11.01
C ALA A 74 -17.73 16.53 -11.75
N TYR A 75 -17.64 17.72 -12.36
CA TYR A 75 -18.71 18.31 -13.15
C TYR A 75 -18.52 17.95 -14.62
N GLU A 76 -19.62 17.69 -15.34
CA GLU A 76 -19.60 17.30 -16.76
C GLU A 76 -18.70 16.07 -16.96
N ARG A 77 -17.59 16.21 -17.70
CA ARG A 77 -16.65 15.11 -17.97
C ARG A 77 -15.37 15.18 -17.15
N GLU A 78 -15.24 16.17 -16.26
CA GLU A 78 -14.02 16.40 -15.52
C GLU A 78 -13.69 15.26 -14.55
N LEU A 79 -12.40 14.98 -14.42
CA LEU A 79 -11.82 14.05 -13.48
C LEU A 79 -10.87 14.78 -12.52
N TYR A 80 -11.09 14.62 -11.22
CA TYR A 80 -10.15 15.07 -10.20
C TYR A 80 -9.37 13.89 -9.64
N LYS A 81 -8.06 14.06 -9.51
CA LYS A 81 -7.18 13.00 -9.05
C LYS A 81 -7.46 12.64 -7.60
N ILE A 82 -7.48 11.33 -7.33
CA ILE A 82 -7.37 10.76 -6.00
C ILE A 82 -5.94 10.28 -5.86
N GLY A 83 -5.17 10.96 -5.00
CA GLY A 83 -3.75 10.71 -4.80
C GLY A 83 -2.91 11.22 -5.97
N GLY A 84 -1.85 10.50 -6.29
CA GLY A 84 -0.85 10.93 -7.26
C GLY A 84 -0.83 10.18 -8.59
N PRO A 85 -1.96 9.82 -9.24
CA PRO A 85 -1.91 9.02 -10.45
C PRO A 85 -1.19 9.73 -11.59
N LYS A 86 -0.38 8.95 -12.32
CA LYS A 86 0.17 9.36 -13.61
C LYS A 86 -0.98 9.50 -14.61
N CYS A 87 -0.94 10.57 -15.40
CA CYS A 87 -2.01 10.91 -16.32
C CYS A 87 -1.46 10.99 -17.76
N GLU A 88 -1.84 10.03 -18.59
CA GLU A 88 -1.55 9.99 -20.03
C GLU A 88 -2.85 9.64 -20.79
N ASP A 89 -2.98 10.15 -22.01
CA ASP A 89 -4.13 9.87 -22.87
C ASP A 89 -4.29 8.37 -23.13
N GLY A 90 -5.53 7.88 -23.11
CA GLY A 90 -5.87 6.50 -23.43
C GLY A 90 -5.68 5.51 -22.29
N TYR A 91 -5.26 5.95 -21.09
CA TYR A 91 -5.28 5.07 -19.92
C TYR A 91 -6.71 4.61 -19.64
N GLU A 92 -6.91 3.29 -19.63
CA GLU A 92 -8.21 2.67 -19.38
C GLU A 92 -8.59 2.79 -17.90
N LEU A 93 -9.78 3.31 -17.65
CA LEU A 93 -10.38 3.46 -16.33
C LEU A 93 -11.67 2.64 -16.23
N VAL A 94 -11.94 2.11 -15.04
CA VAL A 94 -13.13 1.35 -14.70
C VAL A 94 -13.79 1.89 -13.43
N GLY A 95 -15.11 1.74 -13.35
CA GLY A 95 -15.90 2.09 -12.17
C GLY A 95 -17.34 1.62 -12.33
N SER A 96 -18.23 2.11 -11.47
CA SER A 96 -19.66 1.86 -11.57
C SER A 96 -20.45 2.97 -10.89
N ASP A 97 -21.61 3.29 -11.45
CA ASP A 97 -22.61 4.18 -10.85
C ASP A 97 -24.00 3.54 -10.91
N ASP A 98 -25.07 4.29 -10.60
CA ASP A 98 -26.44 3.74 -10.59
C ASP A 98 -26.93 3.30 -11.99
N HIS A 99 -26.24 3.70 -13.06
CA HIS A 99 -26.53 3.31 -14.45
C HIS A 99 -25.69 2.11 -14.92
N GLY A 100 -24.85 1.55 -14.05
CA GLY A 100 -24.13 0.30 -14.27
C GLY A 100 -22.61 0.47 -14.40
N PRO A 101 -21.92 -0.55 -14.93
CA PRO A 101 -20.46 -0.54 -15.03
C PRO A 101 -19.98 0.50 -16.06
N ILE A 102 -18.78 1.02 -15.81
CA ILE A 102 -18.12 2.01 -16.65
C ILE A 102 -16.75 1.44 -17.04
N GLU A 103 -16.44 1.54 -18.33
CA GLU A 103 -15.13 1.32 -18.90
C GLU A 103 -14.89 2.46 -19.88
N THR A 104 -13.87 3.28 -19.59
CA THR A 104 -13.63 4.56 -20.27
C THR A 104 -12.14 4.81 -20.40
N GLU A 105 -11.76 5.85 -21.12
CA GLU A 105 -10.38 6.28 -21.29
C GLU A 105 -10.17 7.67 -20.68
N LEU A 106 -8.99 7.88 -20.08
CA LEU A 106 -8.52 9.18 -19.64
C LEU A 106 -8.14 10.04 -20.85
N MET A 107 -8.63 11.27 -20.87
CA MET A 107 -8.22 12.32 -21.80
C MET A 107 -7.50 13.44 -21.03
N VAL A 108 -6.34 13.85 -21.50
CA VAL A 108 -5.54 14.92 -20.92
C VAL A 108 -5.70 16.17 -21.77
N ILE A 109 -6.22 17.24 -21.17
CA ILE A 109 -6.36 18.54 -21.82
C ILE A 109 -5.21 19.44 -21.38
N GLU A 110 -4.38 19.85 -22.33
CA GLU A 110 -3.32 20.84 -22.10
C GLU A 110 -3.81 22.24 -22.43
N HIS A 111 -3.71 23.15 -21.45
CA HIS A 111 -4.11 24.55 -21.60
C HIS A 111 -2.93 25.41 -22.05
N GLU A 112 -3.21 26.57 -22.66
CA GLU A 112 -2.18 27.50 -23.15
C GLU A 112 -1.18 27.95 -22.06
N ASN A 113 -1.61 27.99 -20.80
CA ASN A 113 -0.78 28.35 -19.66
C ASN A 113 0.09 27.19 -19.13
N GLY A 114 0.07 26.03 -19.79
CA GLY A 114 0.82 24.82 -19.41
C GLY A 114 0.18 23.99 -18.30
N SER A 115 -0.97 24.42 -17.75
CA SER A 115 -1.75 23.59 -16.83
C SER A 115 -2.45 22.46 -17.58
N ARG A 116 -2.79 21.39 -16.85
CA ARG A 116 -3.51 20.24 -17.37
C ARG A 116 -4.82 20.05 -16.63
N SER A 117 -5.88 19.72 -17.36
CA SER A 117 -7.11 19.14 -16.81
C SER A 117 -7.34 17.74 -17.39
N TYR A 118 -8.24 17.00 -16.77
CA TYR A 118 -8.46 15.59 -17.08
C TYR A 118 -9.95 15.36 -17.30
N GLU A 119 -10.28 14.60 -18.34
CA GLU A 119 -11.65 14.25 -18.68
C GLU A 119 -11.76 12.75 -18.97
N TYR A 120 -12.97 12.21 -18.96
CA TYR A 120 -13.24 10.85 -19.42
C TYR A 120 -13.88 10.81 -20.81
N VAL A 121 -13.58 9.76 -21.57
CA VAL A 121 -14.19 9.47 -22.87
C VAL A 121 -15.22 8.36 -22.75
N PHE A 122 -16.47 8.74 -22.53
CA PHE A 122 -17.58 7.80 -22.39
C PHE A 122 -18.85 8.28 -23.12
N ASP A 123 -19.70 7.35 -23.53
CA ASP A 123 -20.90 7.63 -24.34
C ASP A 123 -21.97 8.42 -23.59
N ARG A 124 -21.95 8.39 -22.26
CA ARG A 124 -22.89 9.10 -21.38
C ARG A 124 -22.19 9.92 -20.31
N GLU A 125 -22.94 10.80 -19.66
CA GLU A 125 -22.51 11.43 -18.42
C GLU A 125 -22.39 10.37 -17.32
N ILE A 126 -21.30 10.41 -16.56
CA ILE A 126 -21.08 9.57 -15.37
C ILE A 126 -21.54 10.38 -14.16
N GLU A 127 -22.14 9.71 -13.17
CA GLU A 127 -22.61 10.39 -11.97
C GLU A 127 -21.47 11.07 -11.20
N ARG A 128 -21.79 12.22 -10.61
CA ARG A 128 -20.82 13.01 -9.86
C ARG A 128 -20.39 12.24 -8.62
N GLY A 129 -19.10 12.24 -8.34
CA GLY A 129 -18.50 11.54 -7.22
C GLY A 129 -18.22 10.06 -7.51
N THR A 130 -18.58 9.53 -8.68
CA THR A 130 -18.18 8.17 -9.06
C THR A 130 -16.66 8.05 -9.08
N ILE A 131 -16.17 7.00 -8.42
CA ILE A 131 -14.75 6.67 -8.38
C ILE A 131 -14.40 5.87 -9.64
N LEU A 132 -13.39 6.33 -10.37
CA LEU A 132 -12.78 5.64 -11.48
C LEU A 132 -11.34 5.27 -11.12
N THR A 133 -10.96 4.04 -11.44
CA THR A 133 -9.64 3.47 -11.17
C THR A 133 -9.08 2.90 -12.47
N PHE A 134 -7.77 2.93 -12.72
CA PHE A 134 -7.13 2.11 -13.76
C PHE A 134 -7.70 0.70 -13.83
N LYS A 135 -7.96 0.26 -15.06
CA LYS A 135 -8.43 -1.09 -15.38
C LYS A 135 -7.38 -2.12 -14.97
N PRO A 136 -7.73 -3.10 -14.11
CA PRO A 136 -6.80 -4.16 -13.72
C PRO A 136 -6.26 -4.93 -14.94
N ASN A 137 -4.93 -4.93 -15.09
CA ASN A 137 -4.23 -5.69 -16.11
C ASN A 137 -3.01 -6.37 -15.49
N PHE A 138 -3.21 -7.57 -14.94
CA PHE A 138 -2.15 -8.31 -14.24
C PHE A 138 -1.36 -9.17 -15.23
N THR A 139 -0.09 -8.84 -15.41
CA THR A 139 0.85 -9.59 -16.24
C THR A 139 2.00 -10.10 -15.39
N GLU A 140 2.38 -11.36 -15.61
CA GLU A 140 3.42 -12.04 -14.87
C GLU A 140 4.36 -12.71 -15.88
N THR A 141 5.63 -12.32 -15.87
CA THR A 141 6.70 -13.01 -16.61
C THR A 141 7.45 -13.94 -15.67
N GLU A 142 8.56 -14.55 -16.11
CA GLU A 142 9.39 -15.35 -15.20
C GLU A 142 9.98 -14.50 -14.07
N THR A 143 10.33 -13.24 -14.34
CA THR A 143 11.10 -12.38 -13.45
C THR A 143 10.35 -11.16 -12.94
N PHE A 144 9.34 -10.68 -13.65
CA PHE A 144 8.60 -9.47 -13.31
C PHE A 144 7.10 -9.73 -13.08
N ILE A 145 6.50 -8.84 -12.31
CA ILE A 145 5.05 -8.62 -12.25
C ILE A 145 4.81 -7.19 -12.71
N GLN A 146 3.82 -6.99 -13.57
CA GLN A 146 3.35 -5.68 -13.98
C GLN A 146 1.83 -5.59 -13.87
N SER A 147 1.33 -4.57 -13.17
CA SER A 147 -0.10 -4.28 -12.99
C SER A 147 -0.29 -2.89 -12.41
N PRO A 148 -1.45 -2.22 -12.56
CA PRO A 148 -1.77 -1.14 -11.63
C PRO A 148 -1.81 -1.65 -10.18
N TYR A 149 -1.49 -0.76 -9.25
CA TYR A 149 -1.70 -0.94 -7.82
C TYR A 149 -0.82 -2.01 -7.18
N LEU A 150 0.37 -2.27 -7.73
CA LEU A 150 1.41 -2.88 -6.92
C LEU A 150 1.63 -2.02 -5.67
N ASP A 151 1.61 -0.71 -5.84
CA ASP A 151 1.35 0.28 -4.79
C ASP A 151 -0.16 0.34 -4.41
N ASN A 152 -0.61 -0.19 -3.29
CA ASN A 152 0.11 -1.02 -2.33
C ASN A 152 -0.55 -2.40 -2.13
N ARG A 153 -1.18 -2.94 -3.18
CA ARG A 153 -1.74 -4.30 -3.11
C ARG A 153 -0.62 -5.34 -2.93
N LEU A 154 0.62 -5.02 -3.33
CA LEU A 154 1.78 -5.86 -3.07
C LEU A 154 2.24 -5.81 -1.60
N GLY A 155 2.19 -4.68 -0.91
CA GLY A 155 2.46 -4.64 0.53
C GLY A 155 1.35 -5.30 1.34
N VAL A 156 0.08 -5.16 0.94
CA VAL A 156 -1.05 -5.93 1.50
C VAL A 156 -0.81 -7.44 1.32
N TRP A 157 -0.41 -7.86 0.12
CA TRP A 157 -0.06 -9.25 -0.14
C TRP A 157 1.12 -9.72 0.72
N ASN A 158 2.16 -8.90 0.86
CA ASN A 158 3.33 -9.17 1.68
C ASN A 158 2.93 -9.44 3.14
N VAL A 159 2.14 -8.57 3.76
CA VAL A 159 1.74 -8.75 5.16
C VAL A 159 0.84 -9.97 5.37
N LEU A 160 0.02 -10.34 4.38
CA LEU A 160 -0.74 -11.58 4.40
C LEU A 160 0.16 -12.82 4.33
N LYS A 161 1.29 -12.76 3.60
CA LYS A 161 2.31 -13.83 3.61
C LYS A 161 3.12 -13.90 4.90
N VAL A 162 3.34 -12.76 5.54
CA VAL A 162 3.95 -12.72 6.88
C VAL A 162 3.01 -13.34 7.92
N ALA A 163 1.72 -13.02 7.85
CA ALA A 163 0.68 -13.50 8.76
C ALA A 163 0.61 -15.03 8.87
N GLU A 164 0.89 -15.76 7.79
CA GLU A 164 0.92 -17.24 7.77
C GLU A 164 1.87 -17.83 8.84
N THR A 165 2.94 -17.11 9.20
CA THR A 165 3.98 -17.59 10.14
C THR A 165 4.19 -16.69 11.36
N LEU A 166 3.46 -15.58 11.46
CA LEU A 166 3.63 -14.58 12.51
C LEU A 166 3.15 -15.12 13.87
N GLU A 167 4.03 -15.09 14.87
CA GLU A 167 3.66 -15.48 16.25
C GLU A 167 3.22 -14.30 17.11
N ASN A 168 3.95 -13.18 17.00
CA ASN A 168 3.79 -12.02 17.86
C ASN A 168 3.93 -10.74 17.02
N GLY A 169 2.84 -9.99 16.87
CA GLY A 169 2.85 -8.76 16.09
C GLY A 169 1.45 -8.23 15.82
N ALA A 170 1.37 -6.99 15.35
CA ALA A 170 0.15 -6.42 14.81
C ALA A 170 0.31 -6.19 13.31
N ILE A 171 -0.78 -6.30 12.56
CA ILE A 171 -0.84 -5.89 11.15
C ILE A 171 -2.02 -4.93 11.02
N VAL A 172 -1.74 -3.70 10.61
CA VAL A 172 -2.72 -2.65 10.36
C VAL A 172 -2.93 -2.54 8.85
N PHE A 173 -4.20 -2.67 8.44
CA PHE A 173 -4.63 -2.39 7.08
C PHE A 173 -5.21 -0.99 7.06
N SER A 174 -4.38 -0.01 6.71
CA SER A 174 -4.72 1.42 6.71
C SER A 174 -5.49 1.83 5.46
N THR A 175 -6.00 3.05 5.49
CA THR A 175 -6.83 3.71 4.48
C THR A 175 -6.42 5.16 4.35
N TYR A 176 -6.72 5.75 3.19
CA TYR A 176 -6.40 7.12 2.78
C TYR A 176 -4.91 7.47 2.61
N GLU A 177 -3.97 6.52 2.62
CA GLU A 177 -2.53 6.86 2.54
C GLU A 177 -2.26 7.79 1.34
N GLU A 178 -2.77 7.37 0.18
CA GLU A 178 -2.59 8.03 -1.10
C GLU A 178 -3.24 9.42 -1.14
N HIS A 179 -4.21 9.68 -0.25
CA HIS A 179 -4.98 10.92 -0.20
C HIS A 179 -5.02 11.56 1.19
N GLY A 180 -3.84 11.76 1.77
CA GLY A 180 -3.65 12.63 2.94
C GLY A 180 -3.77 11.93 4.31
N GLY A 181 -4.04 10.63 4.32
CA GLY A 181 -4.15 9.78 5.50
C GLY A 181 -5.38 10.05 6.37
N ASN A 182 -5.68 9.14 7.30
CA ASN A 182 -6.59 9.41 8.43
C ASN A 182 -6.61 8.27 9.46
N SER A 183 -6.39 7.03 9.01
CA SER A 183 -6.54 5.82 9.85
C SER A 183 -5.32 5.56 10.75
N VAL A 184 -4.11 5.88 10.27
CA VAL A 184 -2.84 5.52 10.93
C VAL A 184 -2.76 6.02 12.37
N GLY A 185 -3.03 7.31 12.60
CA GLY A 185 -2.93 7.91 13.93
C GLY A 185 -3.89 7.28 14.94
N PHE A 186 -5.10 6.94 14.49
CA PHE A 186 -6.07 6.23 15.32
C PHE A 186 -5.60 4.81 15.65
N CYS A 187 -5.18 4.02 14.65
CA CYS A 187 -4.67 2.67 14.83
C CYS A 187 -3.42 2.64 15.73
N ALA A 188 -2.50 3.58 15.53
CA ALA A 188 -1.30 3.73 16.36
C ALA A 188 -1.66 4.02 17.83
N ARG A 189 -2.64 4.91 18.08
CA ARG A 189 -3.11 5.19 19.45
C ARG A 189 -3.74 3.97 20.09
N TYR A 190 -4.59 3.24 19.37
CA TYR A 190 -5.17 2.00 19.86
C TYR A 190 -4.10 0.98 20.25
N LEU A 191 -3.13 0.72 19.36
CA LEU A 191 -2.04 -0.22 19.60
C LEU A 191 -1.12 0.21 20.75
N TYR A 192 -0.85 1.51 20.85
CA TYR A 192 -0.05 2.09 21.92
C TYR A 192 -0.74 1.93 23.28
N GLU A 193 -2.02 2.30 23.39
CA GLU A 193 -2.76 2.27 24.65
C GLU A 193 -3.09 0.84 25.12
N LYS A 194 -3.41 -0.07 24.18
CA LYS A 194 -3.84 -1.43 24.50
C LYS A 194 -2.68 -2.42 24.62
N TYR A 195 -1.63 -2.24 23.82
CA TYR A 195 -0.54 -3.20 23.70
C TYR A 195 0.84 -2.60 23.93
N SER A 196 0.95 -1.29 24.20
CA SER A 196 2.23 -0.59 24.39
C SER A 196 3.20 -0.72 23.21
N ILE A 197 2.68 -0.94 22.00
CA ILE A 197 3.49 -1.02 20.79
C ILE A 197 4.04 0.37 20.45
N ARG A 198 5.35 0.42 20.17
CA ARG A 198 6.10 1.65 19.83
C ARG A 198 6.99 1.50 18.61
N GLN A 199 6.79 0.43 17.85
CA GLN A 199 7.64 0.05 16.72
C GLN A 199 6.74 -0.27 15.55
N ALA A 200 7.03 0.32 14.40
CA ALA A 200 6.28 0.15 13.18
C ALA A 200 7.21 -0.16 12.00
N LEU A 201 6.78 -1.08 11.15
CA LEU A 201 7.34 -1.27 9.81
C LEU A 201 6.27 -0.84 8.80
N ILE A 202 6.65 -0.09 7.77
CA ILE A 202 5.74 0.33 6.71
C ILE A 202 5.96 -0.56 5.50
N SER A 203 5.01 -1.46 5.26
CA SER A 203 4.99 -2.43 4.17
C SER A 203 4.31 -1.81 2.98
N ASP A 204 5.15 -1.25 2.13
CA ASP A 204 4.74 -0.39 1.04
C ASP A 204 5.76 -0.48 -0.10
N ILE A 205 5.49 0.11 -1.26
CA ILE A 205 6.29 -0.03 -2.48
C ILE A 205 7.03 1.27 -2.77
N THR A 206 8.30 1.16 -3.16
CA THR A 206 9.16 2.33 -3.42
C THR A 206 9.65 2.33 -4.85
N TRP A 207 10.53 3.26 -5.20
CA TRP A 207 10.94 3.51 -6.56
C TRP A 207 12.25 2.82 -6.91
N VAL A 208 12.32 2.34 -8.14
CA VAL A 208 13.60 2.03 -8.77
C VAL A 208 14.36 3.33 -9.00
N THR A 209 15.60 3.36 -8.54
CA THR A 209 16.53 4.46 -8.79
C THR A 209 17.90 3.93 -9.19
N GLU A 210 18.84 4.81 -9.57
CA GLU A 210 20.23 4.40 -9.79
C GLU A 210 20.85 3.72 -8.54
N GLY A 211 20.42 4.15 -7.34
CA GLY A 211 20.88 3.59 -6.06
C GLY A 211 20.08 2.39 -5.57
N VAL A 212 18.86 2.19 -6.07
CA VAL A 212 17.94 1.11 -5.70
C VAL A 212 17.41 0.42 -6.97
N PRO A 213 18.25 -0.29 -7.74
CA PRO A 213 17.81 -1.01 -8.93
C PRO A 213 17.00 -2.28 -8.61
N HIS A 214 16.25 -2.76 -9.61
CA HIS A 214 15.58 -4.06 -9.56
C HIS A 214 16.53 -5.25 -9.35
N GLY A 215 16.01 -6.27 -8.65
CA GLY A 215 16.65 -7.58 -8.49
C GLY A 215 17.87 -7.58 -7.58
N LYS A 216 18.05 -6.52 -6.78
CA LYS A 216 19.13 -6.37 -5.80
C LYS A 216 18.62 -6.46 -4.35
N GLY A 217 17.37 -6.86 -4.17
CA GLY A 217 16.75 -7.05 -2.87
C GLY A 217 15.79 -5.93 -2.49
N VAL A 218 15.10 -6.14 -1.39
CA VAL A 218 14.12 -5.18 -0.83
C VAL A 218 14.81 -3.90 -0.38
N ALA A 219 14.19 -2.75 -0.59
CA ALA A 219 14.69 -1.47 -0.09
C ALA A 219 14.36 -1.30 1.40
N ILE A 220 15.34 -0.82 2.17
CA ILE A 220 15.14 -0.29 3.51
C ILE A 220 15.34 1.23 3.42
N SER A 221 14.27 2.00 3.63
CA SER A 221 14.33 3.45 3.57
C SER A 221 15.03 3.99 4.80
N MET A 222 16.17 4.65 4.57
CA MET A 222 16.86 5.38 5.62
C MET A 222 16.23 6.75 5.87
N ARG A 223 15.51 7.28 4.86
CA ARG A 223 14.68 8.48 4.89
C ARG A 223 13.97 8.68 3.54
N ASP A 224 12.87 9.40 3.60
CA ASP A 224 12.09 9.94 2.48
C ASP A 224 11.90 11.46 2.70
N SER A 225 10.69 12.01 2.55
CA SER A 225 10.39 13.38 3.00
C SER A 225 10.49 13.55 4.53
N MET A 226 10.42 12.45 5.28
CA MET A 226 10.57 12.32 6.72
C MET A 226 11.89 11.62 7.07
N ILE A 227 12.23 11.61 8.37
CA ILE A 227 13.49 11.03 8.85
C ILE A 227 13.20 10.17 10.09
N PRO A 228 13.26 8.82 9.99
CA PRO A 228 13.07 7.94 11.12
C PRO A 228 14.22 8.08 12.13
N ARG A 229 13.99 7.64 13.37
CA ARG A 229 15.03 7.68 14.41
C ARG A 229 16.21 6.80 14.03
N ARG A 230 17.40 7.40 13.95
CA ARG A 230 18.66 6.73 13.61
C ARG A 230 18.92 5.46 14.42
N SER A 231 18.59 5.47 15.72
CA SER A 231 18.78 4.31 16.59
C SER A 231 17.89 3.11 16.19
N TYR A 232 16.65 3.38 15.74
CA TYR A 232 15.75 2.32 15.30
C TYR A 232 16.15 1.79 13.93
N LEU A 233 16.47 2.69 12.99
CA LEU A 233 17.00 2.34 11.68
C LEU A 233 18.26 1.46 11.82
N ASN A 234 19.25 1.87 12.63
CA ASN A 234 20.47 1.07 12.81
C ASN A 234 20.16 -0.33 13.36
N ARG A 235 19.22 -0.45 14.29
CA ARG A 235 18.78 -1.76 14.79
C ARG A 235 18.17 -2.63 13.68
N ILE A 236 17.34 -2.05 12.81
CA ILE A 236 16.80 -2.76 11.64
C ILE A 236 17.91 -3.19 10.69
N LEU A 237 18.87 -2.31 10.38
CA LEU A 237 19.99 -2.63 9.51
C LEU A 237 20.88 -3.75 10.07
N ASP A 238 21.09 -3.79 11.37
CA ASP A 238 21.86 -4.87 12.02
C ASP A 238 21.11 -6.21 11.93
N LEU A 239 19.78 -6.20 12.11
CA LEU A 239 18.94 -7.38 11.92
C LEU A 239 18.88 -7.84 10.45
N ALA A 240 18.77 -6.90 9.51
CA ALA A 240 18.77 -7.20 8.07
C ALA A 240 20.10 -7.82 7.62
N LYS A 241 21.24 -7.33 8.11
CA LYS A 241 22.54 -7.98 7.86
C LYS A 241 22.60 -9.38 8.46
N ALA A 242 22.05 -9.57 9.67
CA ALA A 242 22.06 -10.86 10.35
C ALA A 242 21.12 -11.90 9.70
N SER A 243 20.12 -11.48 8.93
CA SER A 243 19.22 -12.38 8.21
C SER A 243 19.87 -13.01 6.97
N GLY A 244 20.88 -12.33 6.38
CA GLY A 244 21.50 -12.74 5.11
C GLY A 244 20.59 -12.58 3.89
N ILE A 245 19.49 -11.84 4.03
CA ILE A 245 18.55 -11.54 2.95
C ILE A 245 19.07 -10.31 2.20
N ASP A 246 19.04 -10.35 0.88
CA ASP A 246 19.48 -9.23 0.06
C ASP A 246 18.55 -8.01 0.27
N PHE A 247 19.15 -6.87 0.56
CA PHE A 247 18.47 -5.61 0.73
C PHE A 247 19.33 -4.45 0.21
N GLN A 248 18.66 -3.33 -0.04
CA GLN A 248 19.25 -2.09 -0.54
C GLN A 248 18.98 -0.96 0.46
N LEU A 249 19.84 0.06 0.44
CA LEU A 249 19.68 1.24 1.28
C LEU A 249 19.16 2.39 0.44
N GLU A 250 17.93 2.78 0.71
CA GLU A 250 17.30 3.91 0.05
C GLU A 250 17.51 5.20 0.85
N VAL A 251 17.79 6.30 0.15
CA VAL A 251 17.90 7.64 0.72
C VAL A 251 17.23 8.62 -0.24
N GLU A 252 15.96 8.92 -0.01
CA GLU A 252 15.19 9.85 -0.84
C GLU A 252 14.98 11.21 -0.17
N ASN A 253 14.62 12.21 -0.98
CA ASN A 253 14.33 13.57 -0.52
C ASN A 253 12.84 13.92 -0.52
N ALA A 254 12.01 13.06 -1.10
CA ALA A 254 10.56 13.18 -1.25
C ALA A 254 9.92 11.81 -1.00
N GLY A 255 8.60 11.73 -1.11
CA GLY A 255 7.84 10.52 -0.77
C GLY A 255 7.27 10.59 0.64
N GLY A 256 6.00 10.24 0.75
CA GLY A 256 5.29 10.04 2.01
C GLY A 256 5.00 8.55 2.18
N SER A 257 4.57 8.17 3.38
CA SER A 257 4.04 6.84 3.67
C SER A 257 3.20 6.94 4.94
N ASP A 258 2.59 5.85 5.37
CA ASP A 258 2.02 5.74 6.73
C ASP A 258 3.04 6.09 7.83
N GLY A 259 4.34 5.89 7.58
CA GLY A 259 5.43 6.31 8.46
C GLY A 259 5.45 7.82 8.70
N SER A 260 5.08 8.60 7.68
CA SER A 260 4.92 10.06 7.80
C SER A 260 3.78 10.43 8.74
N ALA A 261 2.65 9.72 8.69
CA ALA A 261 1.54 9.94 9.59
C ALA A 261 1.90 9.57 11.03
N LEU A 262 2.64 8.48 11.25
CA LEU A 262 3.18 8.13 12.56
C LEU A 262 4.12 9.21 13.11
N GLN A 263 5.07 9.70 12.30
CA GLN A 263 6.04 10.71 12.72
C GLN A 263 5.39 12.06 13.05
N LYS A 264 4.34 12.45 12.32
CA LYS A 264 3.59 13.70 12.56
C LYS A 264 2.60 13.59 13.73
N SER A 265 2.36 12.39 14.25
CA SER A 265 1.50 12.20 15.41
C SER A 265 2.13 12.69 16.71
N ASP A 266 1.35 12.75 17.78
CA ASP A 266 1.80 13.01 19.14
C ASP A 266 2.34 11.75 19.85
N LEU A 267 2.34 10.59 19.15
CA LEU A 267 2.76 9.31 19.70
C LEU A 267 4.24 9.05 19.44
N LEU A 268 4.94 8.53 20.46
CA LEU A 268 6.34 8.13 20.36
C LEU A 268 6.47 6.74 19.73
N ILE A 269 6.24 6.66 18.43
CA ILE A 269 6.35 5.45 17.61
C ILE A 269 7.59 5.56 16.71
N ASP A 270 8.52 4.62 16.86
CA ASP A 270 9.60 4.42 15.89
C ASP A 270 9.03 3.73 14.64
N TRP A 271 9.45 4.17 13.45
CA TRP A 271 8.97 3.63 12.17
C TRP A 271 10.13 3.42 11.20
N CYS A 272 9.94 2.55 10.21
CA CYS A 272 10.88 2.33 9.12
C CYS A 272 10.11 1.79 7.91
N PHE A 273 10.27 2.45 6.77
CA PHE A 273 9.72 1.97 5.50
C PHE A 273 10.61 0.85 4.95
N ILE A 274 9.99 -0.25 4.53
CA ILE A 274 10.67 -1.39 3.91
C ILE A 274 9.78 -1.95 2.81
N GLY A 275 10.27 -1.91 1.57
CA GLY A 275 9.46 -2.11 0.37
C GLY A 275 10.25 -2.62 -0.82
N ALA A 276 9.61 -3.39 -1.69
CA ALA A 276 10.21 -3.70 -2.99
C ALA A 276 10.23 -2.42 -3.86
N PRO A 277 11.28 -2.17 -4.67
CA PRO A 277 11.29 -1.07 -5.60
C PRO A 277 10.51 -1.41 -6.89
N GLU A 278 9.85 -0.42 -7.47
CA GLU A 278 9.06 -0.50 -8.69
C GLU A 278 9.43 0.57 -9.74
N ASP A 279 9.19 0.24 -11.00
CA ASP A 279 9.18 1.18 -12.13
C ASP A 279 7.73 1.58 -12.49
N ASN A 280 7.57 2.73 -13.15
CA ASN A 280 6.28 3.28 -13.61
C ASN A 280 5.26 3.51 -12.48
N VAL A 281 5.75 4.07 -11.38
CA VAL A 281 5.01 4.43 -10.18
C VAL A 281 3.71 5.17 -10.50
N HIS A 282 2.64 4.78 -9.80
CA HIS A 282 1.31 5.37 -9.88
C HIS A 282 0.70 5.33 -11.30
N SER A 283 1.01 4.30 -12.08
CA SER A 283 0.54 4.13 -13.45
C SER A 283 -0.11 2.75 -13.64
N PRO A 284 -0.84 2.51 -14.75
CA PRO A 284 -1.36 1.17 -15.05
C PRO A 284 -0.28 0.12 -15.37
N HIS A 285 1.00 0.50 -15.28
CA HIS A 285 2.15 -0.31 -15.67
C HIS A 285 3.21 -0.40 -14.57
N GLU A 286 2.84 -0.21 -13.30
CA GLU A 286 3.75 -0.46 -12.17
C GLU A 286 4.37 -1.84 -12.31
N THR A 287 5.69 -1.92 -12.14
CA THR A 287 6.47 -3.11 -12.44
C THR A 287 7.45 -3.42 -11.33
N VAL A 288 7.38 -4.63 -10.77
CA VAL A 288 8.26 -5.09 -9.68
C VAL A 288 8.95 -6.40 -10.05
N TYR A 289 10.22 -6.52 -9.68
CA TYR A 289 11.02 -7.72 -9.87
C TYR A 289 10.72 -8.75 -8.77
N LYS A 290 10.42 -10.01 -9.15
CA LYS A 290 9.97 -11.05 -8.21
C LYS A 290 10.97 -11.40 -7.12
N TYR A 291 12.27 -11.27 -7.39
CA TYR A 291 13.29 -11.50 -6.37
C TYR A 291 13.19 -10.47 -5.23
N ASP A 292 12.87 -9.21 -5.54
CA ASP A 292 12.72 -8.17 -4.51
C ASP A 292 11.48 -8.42 -3.65
N ILE A 293 10.39 -8.92 -4.25
CA ILE A 293 9.17 -9.37 -3.53
C ILE A 293 9.50 -10.50 -2.55
N MET A 294 10.29 -11.49 -2.99
CA MET A 294 10.70 -12.59 -2.13
C MET A 294 11.56 -12.08 -0.95
N CYS A 295 12.54 -11.21 -1.22
CA CYS A 295 13.37 -10.60 -0.19
C CYS A 295 12.52 -9.78 0.80
N MET A 296 11.50 -9.07 0.32
CA MET A 296 10.57 -8.32 1.17
C MET A 296 9.86 -9.25 2.16
N VAL A 297 9.20 -10.30 1.68
CA VAL A 297 8.47 -11.26 2.55
C VAL A 297 9.39 -11.88 3.59
N GLU A 298 10.55 -12.37 3.18
CA GLU A 298 11.47 -13.04 4.09
C GLU A 298 12.09 -12.06 5.10
N LEU A 299 12.38 -10.82 4.71
CA LEU A 299 12.91 -9.82 5.62
C LEU A 299 11.85 -9.42 6.66
N TYR A 300 10.60 -9.23 6.26
CA TYR A 300 9.51 -8.96 7.20
C TYR A 300 9.32 -10.10 8.20
N LYS A 301 9.30 -11.36 7.76
CA LYS A 301 9.23 -12.52 8.65
C LYS A 301 10.37 -12.54 9.66
N TYR A 302 11.59 -12.25 9.21
CA TYR A 302 12.76 -12.18 10.09
C TYR A 302 12.63 -11.03 11.11
N LEU A 303 12.37 -9.81 10.63
CA LEU A 303 12.27 -8.63 11.49
C LEU A 303 11.17 -8.79 12.56
N MET A 304 10.00 -9.28 12.19
CA MET A 304 8.90 -9.46 13.15
C MET A 304 9.21 -10.48 14.26
N LYS A 305 10.07 -11.46 14.00
CA LYS A 305 10.55 -12.41 15.01
C LYS A 305 11.56 -11.76 15.97
N HIS A 306 12.37 -10.82 15.47
CA HIS A 306 13.54 -10.29 16.17
C HIS A 306 13.36 -8.85 16.72
N LEU A 307 12.25 -8.19 16.39
CA LEU A 307 11.87 -6.86 16.92
C LEU A 307 11.07 -6.90 18.22
#